data_AF-A0A0W8BXY0-F1
#
_entry.id   AF-A0A0W8BXY0-F1
#
_cell.length_a   1.000
_cell.length_b   1.000
_cell.length_c   1.000
_cell.angle_alpha   90.00
_cell.angle_beta   90.00
_cell.angle_gamma   90.00
#
_symmetry.space_group_name_H-M   'P 1'
#
loop_
_entity.id
_entity.type
_entity.pdbx_description
1 polymer ?
#
loop_
_entity_poly.entity_id
_entity_poly.type
_entity_poly.pdbx_seq_one_letter_code
_entity_poly.pdbx_strand_id
1 'polypeptide(L)'
;MVLHRYEDLEDEAAAMEALGANQELARRRHELLNDPVMVVTSECGLRSVHVLAEEMAFVMPAEHHVDLVASDDATTCSIVLLISDDVVAVAHLDSKEQMVFFLKKWESVVNSAVTRVAIAGGYDDEREIARPISIDILRALMSSKAAYDVQQIITGRWNTADTGNGEMLPRTRGVGYFPAEDIYRCVEFEPDARLPLVPLRFAGVSPHPLHTLMCCLEKDKPLEITVGPYYATLLSPEVCPYMLDLDDGELLQRISTSPFAEGPKFLQDMRDMLEFISNCSLRSLGNTFVLTLPARRQDTIDSKKYL
;
A
#
# COMPACT_ATOMS: atom_id res chain seq x y z
N MET A 1 -25.00 2.92 -2.41
CA MET A 1 -25.13 2.15 -3.66
C MET A 1 -23.72 1.87 -4.12
N VAL A 2 -23.39 0.68 -4.59
CA VAL A 2 -23.20 -0.55 -3.81
C VAL A 2 -21.89 -1.14 -4.34
N LEU A 3 -21.33 -2.13 -3.65
CA LEU A 3 -20.42 -3.07 -4.28
C LEU A 3 -21.07 -3.58 -5.59
N HIS A 4 -20.52 -3.19 -6.73
CA HIS A 4 -21.15 -3.38 -8.04
C HIS A 4 -21.32 -4.89 -8.32
N ARG A 5 -22.52 -5.30 -8.75
CA ARG A 5 -22.98 -6.71 -8.89
C ARG A 5 -23.30 -7.43 -7.57
N TYR A 6 -23.25 -6.72 -6.45
CA TYR A 6 -23.55 -7.22 -5.11
C TYR A 6 -24.48 -6.25 -4.38
N GLU A 7 -25.37 -5.61 -5.15
CA GLU A 7 -26.25 -4.53 -4.70
C GLU A 7 -27.16 -4.91 -3.53
N ASP A 8 -27.52 -6.19 -3.46
CA ASP A 8 -28.47 -6.76 -2.50
C ASP A 8 -27.83 -7.22 -1.19
N LEU A 9 -26.50 -7.12 -1.04
CA LEU A 9 -25.80 -7.53 0.17
C LEU A 9 -25.79 -6.41 1.20
N GLU A 10 -26.35 -6.67 2.39
CA GLU A 10 -26.38 -5.73 3.51
C GLU A 10 -25.32 -6.03 4.59
N ASP A 11 -24.66 -7.19 4.50
CA ASP A 11 -23.72 -7.71 5.50
C ASP A 11 -22.32 -7.90 4.90
N GLU A 12 -21.30 -7.43 5.61
CA GLU A 12 -19.93 -7.43 5.08
C GLU A 12 -19.29 -8.82 5.08
N ALA A 13 -19.69 -9.70 6.00
CA ALA A 13 -19.22 -11.08 6.00
C ALA A 13 -19.84 -11.86 4.83
N ALA A 14 -21.12 -11.64 4.54
CA ALA A 14 -21.79 -12.16 3.36
C ALA A 14 -21.15 -11.62 2.07
N ALA A 15 -20.79 -10.33 2.03
CA ALA A 15 -20.05 -9.73 0.91
C ALA A 15 -18.69 -10.38 0.71
N MET A 16 -17.93 -10.60 1.80
CA MET A 16 -16.65 -11.28 1.74
C MET A 16 -16.78 -12.70 1.16
N GLU A 17 -17.74 -13.48 1.66
CA GLU A 17 -18.00 -14.83 1.16
C GLU A 17 -18.47 -14.84 -0.31
N ALA A 18 -19.34 -13.91 -0.70
CA ALA A 18 -19.86 -13.81 -2.06
C ALA A 18 -18.79 -13.39 -3.08
N LEU A 19 -17.91 -12.45 -2.71
CA LEU A 19 -16.72 -12.08 -3.49
C LEU A 19 -15.75 -13.27 -3.59
N GLY A 20 -15.56 -13.98 -2.48
CA GLY A 20 -14.74 -15.17 -2.38
C GLY A 20 -15.17 -16.32 -3.29
N ALA A 21 -16.48 -16.56 -3.36
CA ALA A 21 -17.12 -17.61 -4.14
C ALA A 21 -17.32 -17.25 -5.63
N ASN A 22 -17.10 -15.98 -6.01
CA ASN A 22 -17.19 -15.55 -7.39
C ASN A 22 -16.13 -16.24 -8.26
N GLN A 23 -16.58 -16.95 -9.29
CA GLN A 23 -15.70 -17.76 -10.15
C GLN A 23 -14.66 -16.92 -10.90
N GLU A 24 -15.03 -15.72 -11.35
CA GLU A 24 -14.12 -14.84 -12.08
C GLU A 24 -13.06 -14.23 -11.14
N LEU A 25 -13.46 -13.81 -9.94
CA LEU A 25 -12.49 -13.37 -8.92
C LEU A 25 -11.58 -14.50 -8.45
N ALA A 26 -12.11 -15.73 -8.34
CA ALA A 26 -11.31 -16.90 -8.02
C ALA A 26 -10.28 -17.22 -9.12
N ARG A 27 -10.66 -17.12 -10.40
CA ARG A 27 -9.75 -17.29 -11.54
C ARG A 27 -8.65 -16.24 -11.52
N ARG A 28 -9.00 -14.96 -11.40
CA ARG A 28 -8.06 -13.84 -11.36
C ARG A 28 -7.08 -13.93 -10.21
N ARG A 29 -7.57 -14.27 -9.01
CA ARG A 29 -6.73 -14.53 -7.83
C ARG A 29 -5.78 -15.70 -8.07
N HIS A 30 -6.26 -16.80 -8.65
CA HIS A 30 -5.43 -17.97 -8.94
C HIS A 30 -4.30 -17.64 -9.92
N GLU A 31 -4.61 -16.87 -10.97
CA GLU A 31 -3.61 -16.40 -11.94
C GLU A 31 -2.58 -15.49 -11.28
N LEU A 32 -3.04 -14.50 -10.50
CA LEU A 32 -2.18 -13.54 -9.83
C LEU A 32 -1.24 -14.20 -8.81
N LEU A 33 -1.76 -15.14 -7.99
CA LEU A 33 -0.97 -15.83 -6.96
C LEU A 33 -0.05 -16.94 -7.49
N ASN A 34 -0.23 -17.37 -8.75
CA ASN A 34 0.67 -18.33 -9.41
C ASN A 34 1.64 -17.67 -10.37
N ASP A 35 1.45 -16.39 -10.65
CA ASP A 35 2.43 -15.57 -11.36
C ASP A 35 3.62 -15.28 -10.42
N PRO A 36 4.87 -15.38 -10.90
CA PRO A 36 6.03 -15.10 -10.07
C PRO A 36 5.98 -13.68 -9.49
N VAL A 37 6.32 -13.55 -8.20
CA VAL A 37 6.45 -12.24 -7.55
C VAL A 37 7.49 -11.41 -8.29
N MET A 38 7.10 -10.20 -8.67
CA MET A 38 7.97 -9.25 -9.33
C MET A 38 8.77 -8.45 -8.30
N VAL A 39 10.06 -8.72 -8.23
CA VAL A 39 10.99 -7.94 -7.40
C VAL A 39 11.36 -6.65 -8.16
N VAL A 40 11.01 -5.51 -7.58
CA VAL A 40 11.28 -4.17 -8.12
C VAL A 40 12.59 -3.67 -7.51
N THR A 41 13.57 -3.40 -8.36
CA THR A 41 14.89 -2.87 -8.01
C THR A 41 15.12 -1.52 -8.68
N SER A 42 16.11 -0.76 -8.22
CA SER A 42 16.51 0.50 -8.90
C SER A 42 16.98 0.27 -10.35
N GLU A 43 17.41 -0.95 -10.69
CA GLU A 43 17.89 -1.34 -12.02
C GLU A 43 16.77 -1.70 -13.00
N CYS A 44 15.55 -2.00 -12.51
CA CYS A 44 14.39 -2.31 -13.34
C CYS A 44 14.02 -1.15 -14.29
N GLY A 45 14.42 0.08 -13.97
CA GLY A 45 14.15 1.26 -14.80
C GLY A 45 12.67 1.68 -14.83
N LEU A 46 11.83 1.08 -13.99
CA LEU A 46 10.42 1.40 -13.86
C LEU A 46 10.26 2.74 -13.14
N ARG A 47 9.33 3.55 -13.63
CA ARG A 47 8.85 4.72 -12.89
C ARG A 47 7.67 4.28 -12.03
N SER A 48 7.93 3.96 -10.77
CA SER A 48 6.92 3.46 -9.83
C SER A 48 6.46 4.52 -8.81
N VAL A 49 5.17 4.46 -8.49
CA VAL A 49 4.59 5.05 -7.27
C VAL A 49 4.46 3.94 -6.25
N HIS A 50 5.23 4.05 -5.16
CA HIS A 50 5.24 3.08 -4.06
C HIS A 50 4.93 3.80 -2.74
N VAL A 51 3.94 3.28 -2.01
CA VAL A 51 3.54 3.78 -0.69
C VAL A 51 3.89 2.76 0.39
N LEU A 52 4.23 3.25 1.58
CA LEU A 52 4.45 2.47 2.79
C LEU A 52 3.14 2.34 3.60
N ALA A 53 3.17 1.58 4.68
CA ALA A 53 2.08 1.53 5.65
C ALA A 53 1.65 2.94 6.10
N GLU A 54 0.33 3.14 6.25
CA GLU A 54 -0.30 4.41 6.60
C GLU A 54 -0.15 5.54 5.56
N GLU A 55 0.35 5.25 4.36
CA GLU A 55 0.44 6.20 3.26
C GLU A 55 -0.61 5.95 2.16
N MET A 56 -0.90 7.00 1.39
CA MET A 56 -1.66 6.93 0.16
C MET A 56 -1.12 7.84 -0.94
N ALA A 57 -1.39 7.46 -2.19
CA ALA A 57 -1.00 8.21 -3.37
C ALA A 57 -2.13 8.24 -4.41
N PHE A 58 -2.20 9.34 -5.17
CA PHE A 58 -3.09 9.52 -6.32
C PHE A 58 -2.26 10.02 -7.49
N VAL A 59 -2.37 9.38 -8.65
CA VAL A 59 -1.59 9.74 -9.83
C VAL A 59 -2.39 9.55 -11.11
N MET A 60 -2.16 10.41 -12.10
CA MET A 60 -2.56 10.17 -13.49
C MET A 60 -1.41 9.46 -14.24
N PRO A 61 -1.46 8.12 -14.45
CA PRO A 61 -0.28 7.41 -14.92
C PRO A 61 0.18 7.81 -16.32
N ALA A 62 -0.76 8.06 -17.22
CA ALA A 62 -0.46 8.46 -18.61
C ALA A 62 0.24 9.83 -18.68
N GLU A 63 -0.20 10.78 -17.86
CA GLU A 63 0.33 12.15 -17.83
C GLU A 63 1.71 12.21 -17.16
N HIS A 64 1.96 11.33 -16.18
CA HIS A 64 3.24 11.28 -15.45
C HIS A 64 4.17 10.13 -15.86
N HIS A 65 3.84 9.39 -16.92
CA HIS A 65 4.59 8.23 -17.42
C HIS A 65 4.92 7.20 -16.34
N VAL A 66 3.98 6.94 -15.44
CA VAL A 66 4.11 5.95 -14.35
C VAL A 66 3.82 4.56 -14.89
N ASP A 67 4.77 3.65 -14.70
CA ASP A 67 4.67 2.25 -15.09
C ASP A 67 3.89 1.41 -14.07
N LEU A 68 4.08 1.71 -12.79
CA LEU A 68 3.64 0.87 -11.68
C LEU A 68 3.10 1.73 -10.54
N VAL A 69 1.92 1.40 -10.05
CA VAL A 69 1.38 1.94 -8.79
C VAL A 69 1.17 0.78 -7.82
N ALA A 70 1.83 0.83 -6.65
CA ALA A 70 1.97 -0.36 -5.82
C ALA A 70 2.22 -0.05 -4.34
N SER A 71 2.11 -1.11 -3.54
CA SER A 71 2.63 -1.22 -2.18
C SER A 71 3.06 -2.68 -1.93
N ASP A 72 3.91 -2.89 -0.93
CA ASP A 72 4.31 -4.20 -0.43
C ASP A 72 4.32 -4.26 1.10
N ASP A 73 4.86 -5.35 1.66
CA ASP A 73 4.97 -5.63 3.11
C ASP A 73 3.65 -5.66 3.91
N ALA A 74 2.52 -5.94 3.23
CA ALA A 74 1.24 -6.16 3.88
C ALA A 74 1.13 -7.57 4.46
N THR A 75 1.41 -7.71 5.76
CA THR A 75 1.14 -8.93 6.53
C THR A 75 -0.29 -8.95 7.03
N THR A 76 -0.60 -8.26 8.13
CA THR A 76 -1.95 -8.15 8.69
C THR A 76 -2.75 -6.98 8.10
N CYS A 77 -2.05 -5.95 7.65
CA CYS A 77 -2.60 -4.79 6.93
C CYS A 77 -3.05 -5.16 5.51
N SER A 78 -3.69 -4.21 4.82
CA SER A 78 -4.25 -4.39 3.48
C SER A 78 -3.89 -3.25 2.55
N ILE A 79 -3.53 -3.59 1.32
CA ILE A 79 -3.29 -2.67 0.22
C ILE A 79 -4.56 -2.57 -0.62
N VAL A 80 -5.02 -1.35 -0.86
CA VAL A 80 -6.19 -1.06 -1.69
C VAL A 80 -5.79 -0.17 -2.86
N LEU A 81 -6.08 -0.63 -4.07
CA LEU A 81 -5.95 0.12 -5.31
C LEU A 81 -7.34 0.55 -5.79
N LEU A 82 -7.50 1.82 -6.13
CA LEU A 82 -8.70 2.40 -6.76
C LEU A 82 -8.32 2.92 -8.15
N ILE A 83 -9.10 2.53 -9.16
CA ILE A 83 -8.76 2.81 -10.55
C ILE A 83 -9.98 3.36 -11.29
N SER A 84 -9.81 4.53 -11.89
CA SER A 84 -10.71 5.12 -12.90
C SER A 84 -10.07 5.01 -14.29
N ASP A 85 -10.63 5.73 -15.26
CA ASP A 85 -10.09 5.76 -16.63
C ASP A 85 -8.72 6.46 -16.71
N ASP A 86 -8.46 7.42 -15.83
CA ASP A 86 -7.33 8.34 -15.88
C ASP A 86 -6.51 8.40 -14.60
N VAL A 87 -7.10 8.06 -13.45
CA VAL A 87 -6.47 8.13 -12.13
C VAL A 87 -6.32 6.73 -11.55
N VAL A 88 -5.15 6.48 -10.97
CA VAL A 88 -4.89 5.34 -10.11
C VAL A 88 -4.51 5.85 -8.73
N ALA A 89 -5.13 5.30 -7.70
CA ALA A 89 -4.79 5.56 -6.32
C ALA A 89 -4.42 4.26 -5.61
N VAL A 90 -3.48 4.36 -4.66
CA VAL A 90 -3.06 3.26 -3.79
C VAL A 90 -3.02 3.74 -2.35
N ALA A 91 -3.45 2.89 -1.43
CA ALA A 91 -3.29 3.12 0.00
C ALA A 91 -2.90 1.81 0.70
N HIS A 92 -2.08 1.92 1.74
CA HIS A 92 -1.72 0.82 2.62
C HIS A 92 -2.38 1.05 3.98
N LEU A 93 -3.36 0.22 4.29
CA LEU A 93 -4.34 0.43 5.34
C LEU A 93 -4.20 -0.58 6.48
N ASP A 94 -4.38 -0.12 7.71
CA ASP A 94 -4.43 -0.93 8.93
C ASP A 94 -5.77 -0.76 9.70
N SER A 95 -6.65 0.13 9.24
CA SER A 95 -7.85 0.51 10.00
C SER A 95 -8.99 1.02 9.13
N LYS A 96 -10.18 1.03 9.73
CA LYS A 96 -11.41 1.54 9.11
C LYS A 96 -11.34 3.03 8.80
N GLU A 97 -10.81 3.82 9.73
CA GLU A 97 -10.73 5.28 9.63
C GLU A 97 -9.88 5.69 8.42
N GLN A 98 -8.78 4.96 8.18
CA GLN A 98 -7.93 5.12 7.02
C GLN A 98 -8.69 4.82 5.72
N MET A 99 -9.40 3.69 5.64
CA MET A 99 -10.19 3.37 4.45
C MET A 99 -11.26 4.43 4.15
N VAL A 100 -12.01 4.87 5.17
CA VAL A 100 -13.03 5.92 5.00
C VAL A 100 -12.41 7.23 4.53
N PHE A 101 -11.23 7.59 5.04
CA PHE A 101 -10.50 8.77 4.61
C PHE A 101 -10.03 8.65 3.15
N PHE A 102 -9.50 7.48 2.77
CA PHE A 102 -9.06 7.19 1.42
C PHE A 102 -10.20 7.31 0.40
N LEU A 103 -11.36 6.68 0.68
CA LEU A 103 -12.55 6.76 -0.18
C LEU A 103 -13.08 8.20 -0.33
N LYS A 104 -13.17 8.95 0.77
CA LYS A 104 -13.60 10.36 0.71
C LYS A 104 -12.66 11.20 -0.16
N LYS A 105 -11.35 10.96 -0.07
CA LYS A 105 -10.36 11.68 -0.88
C LYS A 105 -10.51 11.29 -2.35
N TRP A 106 -10.61 10.00 -2.66
CA TRP A 106 -10.87 9.48 -4.00
C TRP A 106 -12.11 10.12 -4.63
N GLU A 107 -13.24 10.07 -3.94
CA GLU A 107 -14.52 10.63 -4.41
C GLU A 107 -14.49 12.16 -4.57
N SER A 108 -13.55 12.85 -3.92
CA SER A 108 -13.37 14.30 -4.09
C SER A 108 -12.54 14.68 -5.31
N VAL A 109 -11.75 13.75 -5.87
CA VAL A 109 -10.83 14.02 -6.97
C VAL A 109 -11.18 13.28 -8.26
N VAL A 110 -12.00 12.23 -8.18
CA VAL A 110 -12.44 11.44 -9.34
C VAL A 110 -13.95 11.55 -9.50
N ASN A 111 -14.39 11.80 -10.75
CA ASN A 111 -15.78 11.73 -11.15
C ASN A 111 -16.02 10.51 -12.06
N SER A 112 -15.91 9.31 -11.47
CA SER A 112 -16.12 8.05 -12.19
C SER A 112 -17.50 7.48 -11.88
N ALA A 113 -18.17 6.92 -12.90
CA ALA A 113 -19.42 6.20 -12.71
C ALA A 113 -19.22 4.89 -11.91
N VAL A 114 -18.10 4.20 -12.14
CA VAL A 114 -17.72 2.96 -11.45
C VAL A 114 -16.21 2.97 -11.22
N THR A 115 -15.80 2.74 -9.98
CA THR A 115 -14.38 2.64 -9.61
C THR A 115 -13.99 1.16 -9.55
N ARG A 116 -12.92 0.76 -10.25
CA ARG A 116 -12.35 -0.59 -10.13
C ARG A 116 -11.52 -0.68 -8.85
N VAL A 117 -11.65 -1.78 -8.12
CA VAL A 117 -10.97 -1.98 -6.83
C VAL A 117 -10.15 -3.26 -6.83
N ALA A 118 -8.91 -3.19 -6.35
CA ALA A 118 -8.13 -4.37 -6.01
C ALA A 118 -7.71 -4.31 -4.53
N ILE A 119 -7.89 -5.42 -3.82
CA ILE A 119 -7.58 -5.55 -2.39
C ILE A 119 -6.63 -6.74 -2.24
N ALA A 120 -5.47 -6.52 -1.60
CA ALA A 120 -4.53 -7.58 -1.26
C ALA A 120 -3.88 -7.34 0.10
N GLY A 121 -3.43 -8.39 0.77
CA GLY A 121 -2.87 -8.32 2.13
C GLY A 121 -3.84 -8.91 3.14
N GLY A 122 -3.39 -9.07 4.38
CA GLY A 122 -4.08 -9.85 5.38
C GLY A 122 -4.01 -11.35 5.08
N TYR A 123 -3.84 -12.17 6.10
CA TYR A 123 -3.99 -13.61 6.03
C TYR A 123 -4.79 -14.07 7.25
N ASP A 124 -5.04 -15.37 7.39
CA ASP A 124 -5.62 -15.90 8.64
C ASP A 124 -4.52 -15.92 9.71
N ASP A 125 -4.25 -14.76 10.28
CA ASP A 125 -3.19 -14.53 11.26
C ASP A 125 -3.57 -15.02 12.66
N GLU A 126 -2.55 -15.38 13.43
CA GLU A 126 -2.68 -15.98 14.76
C GLU A 126 -3.27 -15.04 15.81
N ARG A 127 -3.35 -13.73 15.51
CA ARG A 127 -3.88 -12.69 16.40
C ARG A 127 -5.24 -12.15 15.94
N GLU A 128 -5.80 -12.69 14.87
CA GLU A 128 -7.05 -12.24 14.24
C GLU A 128 -7.09 -10.73 13.91
N ILE A 129 -5.94 -10.14 13.55
CA ILE A 129 -5.81 -8.70 13.25
C ILE A 129 -6.30 -8.38 11.83
N ALA A 130 -5.98 -9.23 10.84
CA ALA A 130 -6.27 -8.95 9.43
C ALA A 130 -7.76 -9.03 9.08
N ARG A 131 -8.49 -9.91 9.76
CA ARG A 131 -9.91 -10.15 9.48
C ARG A 131 -10.78 -8.92 9.75
N PRO A 132 -10.70 -8.24 10.92
CA PRO A 132 -11.39 -6.96 11.14
C PRO A 132 -11.08 -5.91 10.07
N ILE A 133 -9.81 -5.74 9.69
CA ILE A 133 -9.37 -4.77 8.69
C ILE A 133 -10.06 -5.04 7.35
N SER A 134 -10.08 -6.30 6.92
CA SER A 134 -10.69 -6.71 5.66
C SER A 134 -12.21 -6.48 5.64
N ILE A 135 -12.88 -6.74 6.77
CA ILE A 135 -14.31 -6.46 6.95
C ILE A 135 -14.57 -4.95 6.93
N ASP A 136 -13.73 -4.15 7.58
CA ASP A 136 -13.88 -2.70 7.61
C ASP A 136 -13.66 -2.05 6.23
N ILE A 137 -12.78 -2.63 5.40
CA ILE A 137 -12.62 -2.21 4.00
C ILE A 137 -13.91 -2.44 3.22
N LEU A 138 -14.49 -3.63 3.30
CA LEU A 138 -15.76 -3.93 2.62
C LEU A 138 -16.90 -3.05 3.14
N ARG A 139 -16.96 -2.84 4.45
CA ARG A 139 -17.94 -1.94 5.08
C ARG A 139 -17.88 -0.54 4.50
N ALA A 140 -16.67 0.01 4.37
CA ALA A 140 -16.47 1.35 3.82
C ALA A 140 -16.92 1.43 2.35
N LEU A 141 -16.59 0.42 1.54
CA LEU A 141 -17.03 0.33 0.13
C LEU A 141 -18.56 0.24 0.01
N MET A 142 -19.19 -0.63 0.80
CA MET A 142 -20.65 -0.84 0.79
C MET A 142 -21.42 0.39 1.30
N SER A 143 -20.83 1.14 2.24
CA SER A 143 -21.41 2.36 2.80
C SER A 143 -21.25 3.59 1.89
N SER A 144 -20.42 3.51 0.85
CA SER A 144 -20.21 4.62 -0.05
C SER A 144 -21.42 4.85 -0.99
N LYS A 145 -21.49 6.09 -1.51
CA LYS A 145 -22.43 6.48 -2.56
C LYS A 145 -21.91 6.13 -3.96
N ALA A 146 -20.59 5.99 -4.12
CA ALA A 146 -19.98 5.62 -5.38
C ALA A 146 -20.05 4.10 -5.60
N ALA A 147 -20.13 3.69 -6.87
CA ALA A 147 -20.12 2.28 -7.22
C ALA A 147 -18.68 1.75 -7.33
N TYR A 148 -18.43 0.59 -6.72
CA TYR A 148 -17.11 -0.03 -6.69
C TYR A 148 -17.17 -1.45 -7.26
N ASP A 149 -16.42 -1.71 -8.33
CA ASP A 149 -16.32 -3.01 -8.99
C ASP A 149 -15.03 -3.72 -8.60
N VAL A 150 -15.13 -4.71 -7.71
CA VAL A 150 -13.97 -5.48 -7.24
C VAL A 150 -13.40 -6.30 -8.39
N GLN A 151 -12.14 -6.06 -8.71
CA GLN A 151 -11.38 -6.78 -9.73
C GLN A 151 -10.48 -7.86 -9.15
N GLN A 152 -9.94 -7.62 -7.95
CA GLN A 152 -9.06 -8.54 -7.22
C GLN A 152 -9.40 -8.48 -5.73
N ILE A 153 -9.43 -9.66 -5.09
CA ILE A 153 -9.56 -9.79 -3.64
C ILE A 153 -8.70 -10.95 -3.15
N ILE A 154 -7.64 -10.62 -2.42
CA ILE A 154 -6.61 -11.54 -1.92
C ILE A 154 -6.36 -11.21 -0.44
N THR A 155 -7.26 -11.67 0.42
CA THR A 155 -7.18 -11.48 1.89
C THR A 155 -7.67 -12.72 2.64
N GLY A 156 -7.39 -12.80 3.95
CA GLY A 156 -7.77 -13.90 4.83
C GLY A 156 -7.36 -15.25 4.24
N ARG A 157 -8.24 -16.25 4.33
CA ARG A 157 -8.03 -17.59 3.75
C ARG A 157 -7.58 -17.65 2.29
N TRP A 158 -7.87 -16.62 1.50
CA TRP A 158 -7.47 -16.59 0.10
C TRP A 158 -6.04 -16.09 -0.11
N ASN A 159 -5.49 -15.40 0.88
CA ASN A 159 -4.07 -15.06 0.96
C ASN A 159 -3.32 -15.96 1.95
N THR A 160 -3.97 -16.86 2.69
CA THR A 160 -3.27 -17.78 3.60
C THR A 160 -2.59 -18.94 2.85
N ALA A 161 -1.33 -19.21 3.19
CA ALA A 161 -0.61 -20.44 2.92
C ALA A 161 -0.39 -21.21 4.22
N ASP A 162 -0.77 -22.49 4.23
CA ASP A 162 -0.38 -23.42 5.27
C ASP A 162 1.02 -23.97 4.93
N THR A 163 1.99 -23.72 5.82
CA THR A 163 3.38 -24.16 5.64
C THR A 163 3.60 -25.61 6.03
N GLY A 164 2.58 -26.29 6.57
CA GLY A 164 2.62 -27.70 6.98
C GLY A 164 3.23 -27.96 8.35
N ASN A 165 3.77 -26.94 9.02
CA ASN A 165 4.29 -27.01 10.39
C ASN A 165 3.30 -26.41 11.44
N GLY A 166 2.12 -25.96 10.99
CA GLY A 166 1.12 -25.27 11.81
C GLY A 166 1.19 -23.74 11.76
N GLU A 167 2.19 -23.15 11.08
CA GLU A 167 2.31 -21.72 10.84
C GLU A 167 1.59 -21.33 9.55
N MET A 168 0.82 -20.25 9.63
CA MET A 168 0.11 -19.64 8.52
C MET A 168 0.91 -18.43 8.03
N LEU A 169 1.08 -18.30 6.71
CA LEU A 169 1.79 -17.17 6.09
C LEU A 169 0.95 -16.52 4.99
N PRO A 170 1.13 -15.22 4.73
CA PRO A 170 0.57 -14.60 3.54
C PRO A 170 1.24 -15.16 2.27
N ARG A 171 0.44 -15.50 1.26
CA ARG A 171 0.87 -15.94 -0.06
C ARG A 171 1.51 -14.81 -0.85
N THR A 172 1.01 -13.59 -0.66
CA THR A 172 1.64 -12.36 -1.13
C THR A 172 1.55 -11.28 -0.05
N ARG A 173 2.58 -10.44 0.01
CA ARG A 173 2.64 -9.23 0.85
C ARG A 173 2.52 -7.95 0.04
N GLY A 174 2.49 -8.03 -1.30
CA GLY A 174 2.43 -6.86 -2.15
C GLY A 174 1.57 -7.05 -3.39
N VAL A 175 1.01 -5.94 -3.85
CA VAL A 175 0.26 -5.87 -5.09
C VAL A 175 0.58 -4.57 -5.81
N GLY A 176 0.75 -4.66 -7.11
CA GLY A 176 0.94 -3.52 -8.00
C GLY A 176 0.01 -3.60 -9.20
N TYR A 177 -0.35 -2.43 -9.71
CA TYR A 177 -1.09 -2.27 -10.95
C TYR A 177 -0.23 -1.58 -11.99
N PHE A 178 -0.19 -2.16 -13.19
CA PHE A 178 0.49 -1.67 -14.38
C PHE A 178 -0.55 -1.02 -15.30
N PRO A 179 -0.65 0.33 -15.31
CA PRO A 179 -1.78 1.01 -15.95
C PRO A 179 -1.76 0.92 -17.47
N ALA A 180 -0.59 0.84 -18.10
CA ALA A 180 -0.46 0.77 -19.56
C ALA A 180 -0.91 -0.59 -20.11
N GLU A 181 -0.64 -1.66 -19.36
CA GLU A 181 -1.00 -3.03 -19.72
C GLU A 181 -2.35 -3.48 -19.15
N ASP A 182 -2.92 -2.71 -18.23
CA ASP A 182 -4.13 -3.04 -17.45
C ASP A 182 -4.01 -4.39 -16.70
N ILE A 183 -2.87 -4.64 -16.06
CA ILE A 183 -2.60 -5.89 -15.32
C ILE A 183 -2.22 -5.64 -13.86
N TYR A 184 -2.51 -6.63 -13.02
CA TYR A 184 -2.07 -6.68 -11.63
C TYR A 184 -0.91 -7.69 -11.49
N ARG A 185 0.04 -7.41 -10.59
CA ARG A 185 1.16 -8.30 -10.25
C ARG A 185 1.34 -8.34 -8.73
N CYS A 186 1.77 -9.50 -8.22
CA CYS A 186 2.37 -9.55 -6.89
C CYS A 186 3.75 -8.91 -6.99
N VAL A 187 4.07 -8.01 -6.07
CA VAL A 187 5.30 -7.21 -6.12
C VAL A 187 6.01 -7.23 -4.78
N GLU A 188 7.31 -7.05 -4.82
CA GLU A 188 8.16 -6.79 -3.66
C GLU A 188 9.17 -5.71 -4.04
N PHE A 189 9.38 -4.72 -3.17
CA PHE A 189 10.34 -3.64 -3.41
C PHE A 189 11.62 -3.90 -2.64
N GLU A 190 12.74 -3.93 -3.35
CA GLU A 190 14.05 -3.83 -2.70
C GLU A 190 14.23 -2.43 -2.08
N PRO A 191 15.04 -2.29 -1.02
CA PRO A 191 15.22 -1.02 -0.32
C PRO A 191 15.61 0.16 -1.23
N ASP A 192 16.38 -0.10 -2.29
CA ASP A 192 16.88 0.91 -3.23
C ASP A 192 15.84 1.34 -4.30
N ALA A 193 14.74 0.61 -4.43
CA ALA A 193 13.64 0.91 -5.35
C ALA A 193 12.51 1.70 -4.70
N ARG A 194 12.47 1.74 -3.36
CA ARG A 194 11.46 2.51 -2.61
C ARG A 194 11.69 4.01 -2.78
N LEU A 195 10.61 4.79 -2.69
CA LEU A 195 10.71 6.24 -2.78
C LEU A 195 11.56 6.82 -1.62
N PRO A 196 12.21 7.99 -1.78
CA PRO A 196 13.15 8.53 -0.80
C PRO A 196 12.58 8.72 0.62
N LEU A 197 13.49 8.93 1.58
CA LEU A 197 13.18 9.25 2.98
C LEU A 197 12.40 8.14 3.72
N VAL A 198 12.64 6.87 3.37
CA VAL A 198 11.96 5.70 3.96
C VAL A 198 11.94 5.72 5.50
N PRO A 199 13.06 5.94 6.23
CA PRO A 199 13.01 5.95 7.69
C PRO A 199 12.13 7.04 8.28
N LEU A 200 12.12 8.25 7.68
CA LEU A 200 11.25 9.34 8.09
C LEU A 200 9.78 9.03 7.80
N ARG A 201 9.49 8.45 6.64
CA ARG A 201 8.12 8.09 6.23
C ARG A 201 7.53 6.99 7.11
N PHE A 202 8.31 5.95 7.44
CA PHE A 202 7.92 4.92 8.41
C PHE A 202 7.76 5.48 9.82
N ALA A 203 8.66 6.38 10.25
CA ALA A 203 8.63 6.93 11.60
C ALA A 203 7.52 7.95 11.81
N GLY A 204 7.14 8.71 10.78
CA GLY A 204 6.32 9.91 10.93
C GLY A 204 4.83 9.65 11.13
N VAL A 205 4.23 10.26 12.15
CA VAL A 205 2.78 10.19 12.37
C VAL A 205 2.08 11.36 11.69
N SER A 206 1.23 11.03 10.72
CA SER A 206 0.44 12.00 9.95
C SER A 206 -0.66 12.63 10.79
N PRO A 207 -0.92 13.96 10.68
CA PRO A 207 -2.06 14.60 11.35
C PRO A 207 -3.43 14.15 10.80
N HIS A 208 -3.42 13.35 9.74
CA HIS A 208 -4.58 12.74 9.12
C HIS A 208 -4.51 11.22 9.24
N PRO A 209 -5.64 10.49 9.13
CA PRO A 209 -5.64 9.04 9.21
C PRO A 209 -4.62 8.36 8.27
N LEU A 210 -4.43 8.91 7.07
CA LEU A 210 -3.37 8.51 6.14
C LEU A 210 -2.50 9.70 5.76
N HIS A 211 -1.21 9.46 5.57
CA HIS A 211 -0.32 10.41 4.95
C HIS A 211 -0.54 10.45 3.43
N THR A 212 -0.83 11.62 2.86
CA THR A 212 -0.90 11.78 1.39
C THR A 212 0.50 12.00 0.86
N LEU A 213 1.21 10.93 0.51
CA LEU A 213 2.57 11.01 -0.03
C LEU A 213 2.58 11.69 -1.40
N MET A 214 1.55 11.46 -2.21
CA MET A 214 1.49 11.98 -3.59
C MET A 214 0.05 12.28 -4.00
N CYS A 215 -0.15 13.40 -4.69
CA CYS A 215 -1.42 13.77 -5.31
C CYS A 215 -1.14 14.49 -6.64
N CYS A 216 -0.67 13.72 -7.64
CA CYS A 216 -0.26 14.22 -8.95
C CYS A 216 -1.40 14.01 -9.97
N LEU A 217 -2.36 14.95 -9.94
CA LEU A 217 -3.58 14.93 -10.77
C LEU A 217 -3.66 16.14 -11.72
N GLU A 218 -2.59 16.93 -11.82
CA GLU A 218 -2.51 18.07 -12.71
C GLU A 218 -1.60 17.76 -13.90
N LYS A 219 -2.08 18.07 -15.10
CA LYS A 219 -1.26 18.00 -16.32
C LYS A 219 -0.10 18.98 -16.23
N ASP A 220 1.00 18.64 -16.89
CA ASP A 220 2.21 19.48 -16.99
C ASP A 220 2.92 19.77 -15.66
N LYS A 221 2.49 19.16 -14.55
CA LYS A 221 3.23 19.20 -13.28
C LYS A 221 4.19 18.03 -13.15
N PRO A 222 5.34 18.24 -12.50
CA PRO A 222 6.25 17.16 -12.19
C PRO A 222 5.58 16.11 -11.28
N LEU A 223 6.07 14.88 -11.38
CA LEU A 223 5.73 13.82 -10.42
C LEU A 223 6.47 14.12 -9.12
N GLU A 224 5.74 14.49 -8.08
CA GLU A 224 6.30 14.95 -6.80
C GLU A 224 5.77 14.12 -5.64
N ILE A 225 6.64 13.84 -4.68
CA ILE A 225 6.22 13.37 -3.35
C ILE A 225 6.29 14.50 -2.35
N THR A 226 5.37 14.47 -1.39
CA THR A 226 5.31 15.36 -0.23
C THR A 226 5.47 14.51 1.02
N VAL A 227 6.62 14.62 1.69
CA VAL A 227 6.91 13.91 2.94
C VAL A 227 6.72 14.87 4.10
N GLY A 228 5.86 14.50 5.03
CA GLY A 228 5.42 15.36 6.14
C GLY A 228 4.42 16.45 5.72
N PRO A 229 4.06 17.38 6.63
CA PRO A 229 4.58 17.48 7.98
C PRO A 229 4.03 16.35 8.86
N TYR A 230 4.86 15.87 9.78
CA TYR A 230 4.46 14.91 10.82
C TYR A 230 4.42 15.61 12.17
N TYR A 231 3.48 15.23 13.01
CA TYR A 231 3.32 15.86 14.34
C TYR A 231 4.01 15.08 15.46
N ALA A 232 4.31 13.80 15.22
CA ALA A 232 4.98 12.90 16.15
C ALA A 232 5.73 11.81 15.38
N THR A 233 6.42 10.95 16.13
CA THR A 233 6.98 9.69 15.64
C THR A 233 6.18 8.51 16.17
N LEU A 234 6.22 7.38 15.46
CA LEU A 234 5.52 6.14 15.79
C LEU A 234 5.88 5.64 17.20
N LEU A 235 7.14 5.82 17.59
CA LEU A 235 7.65 5.52 18.92
C LEU A 235 8.29 6.78 19.53
N SER A 236 8.32 6.83 20.86
CA SER A 236 9.06 7.88 21.58
C SER A 236 10.58 7.69 21.40
N PRO A 237 11.36 8.75 21.10
CA PRO A 237 12.82 8.67 21.04
C PRO A 237 13.49 8.07 22.27
N GLU A 238 12.86 8.19 23.44
CA GLU A 238 13.38 7.63 24.70
C GLU A 238 13.35 6.09 24.74
N VAL A 239 12.45 5.46 23.98
CA VAL A 239 12.27 3.99 23.95
C VAL A 239 13.18 3.35 22.91
N CYS A 240 13.57 4.10 21.88
CA CYS A 240 14.31 3.57 20.74
C CYS A 240 15.67 2.95 21.10
N PRO A 241 16.51 3.53 22.00
CA PRO A 241 17.77 2.89 22.41
C PRO A 241 17.56 1.50 23.02
N TYR A 242 16.53 1.34 23.87
CA TYR A 242 16.19 0.04 24.45
C TYR A 242 15.77 -0.97 23.38
N MET A 243 14.96 -0.55 22.40
CA MET A 243 14.52 -1.42 21.30
C MET A 243 15.68 -1.84 20.39
N LEU A 244 16.63 -0.92 20.14
CA LEU A 244 17.82 -1.19 19.32
C LEU A 244 18.77 -2.20 19.97
N ASP A 245 18.85 -2.22 21.30
CA ASP A 245 19.68 -3.17 22.07
C ASP A 245 19.12 -4.61 22.10
N LEU A 246 17.87 -4.82 21.69
CA LEU A 246 17.25 -6.16 21.63
C LEU A 246 17.84 -7.01 20.51
N ASP A 247 17.90 -8.31 20.73
CA ASP A 247 18.15 -9.26 19.65
C ASP A 247 16.97 -9.30 18.66
N ASP A 248 17.21 -9.89 17.48
CA ASP A 248 16.24 -9.91 16.39
C ASP A 248 14.92 -10.61 16.77
N GLY A 249 14.98 -11.69 17.55
CA GLY A 249 13.79 -12.42 17.97
C GLY A 249 12.97 -11.62 18.98
N GLU A 250 13.66 -10.98 19.92
CA GLU A 250 13.08 -10.11 20.92
C GLU A 250 12.45 -8.84 20.32
N LEU A 251 13.12 -8.22 19.35
CA LEU A 251 12.63 -7.05 18.65
C LEU A 251 11.38 -7.40 17.83
N LEU A 252 11.46 -8.47 17.04
CA LEU A 252 10.38 -8.94 16.18
C LEU A 252 9.08 -9.16 16.97
N GLN A 253 9.16 -9.84 18.10
CA GLN A 253 7.99 -10.12 18.95
C GLN A 253 7.33 -8.87 19.54
N ARG A 254 8.08 -7.79 19.71
CA ARG A 254 7.59 -6.53 20.29
C ARG A 254 7.04 -5.56 19.26
N ILE A 255 7.64 -5.52 18.06
CA ILE A 255 7.33 -4.52 17.05
C ILE A 255 6.39 -5.00 15.95
N SER A 256 6.34 -6.31 15.68
CA SER A 256 5.49 -6.88 14.65
C SER A 256 4.11 -7.29 15.17
N THR A 257 3.08 -7.09 14.33
CA THR A 257 1.74 -7.63 14.53
C THR A 257 1.66 -9.13 14.24
N SER A 258 2.55 -9.65 13.38
CA SER A 258 2.63 -11.05 12.95
C SER A 258 4.08 -11.55 12.85
N PRO A 259 4.76 -11.82 13.97
CA PRO A 259 6.20 -12.10 14.02
C PRO A 259 6.68 -13.24 13.11
N PHE A 260 5.83 -14.22 12.81
CA PHE A 260 6.18 -15.36 11.96
C PHE A 260 6.03 -15.05 10.46
N ALA A 261 5.29 -14.00 10.12
CA ALA A 261 4.89 -13.68 8.75
C ALA A 261 5.67 -12.53 8.11
N GLU A 262 6.55 -11.85 8.86
CA GLU A 262 7.28 -10.71 8.33
C GLU A 262 8.24 -11.08 7.18
N GLY A 263 8.44 -10.12 6.27
CA GLY A 263 9.39 -10.27 5.18
C GLY A 263 10.85 -10.20 5.65
N PRO A 264 11.82 -10.67 4.84
CA PRO A 264 13.24 -10.72 5.23
C PRO A 264 13.85 -9.34 5.53
N LYS A 265 13.27 -8.27 4.98
CA LYS A 265 13.73 -6.88 5.15
C LYS A 265 13.14 -6.17 6.38
N PHE A 266 12.09 -6.73 7.01
CA PHE A 266 11.31 -6.07 8.06
C PHE A 266 12.17 -5.59 9.24
N LEU A 267 13.04 -6.46 9.79
CA LEU A 267 13.85 -6.09 10.96
C LEU A 267 14.86 -4.99 10.66
N GLN A 268 15.46 -4.98 9.46
CA GLN A 268 16.37 -3.90 9.07
C GLN A 268 15.60 -2.59 8.92
N ASP A 269 14.43 -2.61 8.27
CA ASP A 269 13.57 -1.42 8.14
C ASP A 269 13.17 -0.86 9.51
N MET A 270 12.83 -1.74 10.46
CA MET A 270 12.50 -1.34 11.83
C MET A 270 13.70 -0.75 12.57
N ARG A 271 14.91 -1.31 12.41
CA ARG A 271 16.12 -0.75 13.01
C ARG A 271 16.47 0.61 12.43
N ASP A 272 16.40 0.77 11.11
CA ASP A 272 16.64 2.06 10.44
C ASP A 272 15.64 3.13 10.92
N MET A 273 14.37 2.75 11.08
CA MET A 273 13.33 3.61 11.64
C MET A 273 13.63 4.00 13.10
N LEU A 274 14.01 3.05 13.96
CA LEU A 274 14.36 3.30 15.35
C LEU A 274 15.60 4.19 15.50
N GLU A 275 16.62 3.96 14.67
CA GLU A 275 17.81 4.81 14.58
C GLU A 275 17.45 6.23 14.15
N PHE A 276 16.57 6.36 13.15
CA PHE A 276 16.06 7.66 12.73
C PHE A 276 15.35 8.38 13.88
N ILE A 277 14.40 7.73 14.55
CA ILE A 277 13.66 8.34 15.67
C ILE A 277 14.61 8.75 16.80
N SER A 278 15.58 7.90 17.16
CA SER A 278 16.58 8.18 18.21
C SER A 278 17.39 9.46 17.96
N ASN A 279 17.63 9.77 16.68
CA ASN A 279 18.49 10.88 16.27
C ASN A 279 17.72 12.09 15.71
N CYS A 280 16.41 11.98 15.51
CA CYS A 280 15.61 13.05 14.93
C CYS A 280 15.28 14.14 15.95
N SER A 281 15.20 15.39 15.49
CA SER A 281 14.61 16.47 16.29
C SER A 281 13.11 16.50 16.05
N LEU A 282 12.29 16.52 17.11
CA LEU A 282 10.83 16.69 16.97
C LEU A 282 10.47 17.97 16.18
N ARG A 283 11.32 19.01 16.22
CA ARG A 283 11.12 20.24 15.44
C ARG A 283 11.24 20.01 13.93
N SER A 284 12.08 19.07 13.49
CA SER A 284 12.25 18.78 12.05
C SER A 284 11.10 17.97 11.45
N LEU A 285 10.28 17.31 12.27
CA LEU A 285 9.11 16.56 11.81
C LEU A 285 8.02 17.47 11.24
N GLY A 286 7.91 18.69 11.77
CA GLY A 286 6.97 19.70 11.27
C GLY A 286 7.34 20.29 9.90
N ASN A 287 8.47 19.88 9.32
CA ASN A 287 8.85 20.31 7.97
C ASN A 287 8.11 19.48 6.92
N THR A 288 7.79 20.14 5.81
CA THR A 288 7.29 19.47 4.60
C THR A 288 8.42 19.44 3.58
N PHE A 289 8.75 18.23 3.10
CA PHE A 289 9.72 18.03 2.03
C PHE A 289 8.97 17.70 0.75
N VAL A 290 9.13 18.54 -0.28
CA VAL A 290 8.61 18.27 -1.62
C VAL A 290 9.78 17.85 -2.49
N LEU A 291 9.71 16.63 -3.04
CA LEU A 291 10.76 16.05 -3.87
C LEU A 291 10.20 15.70 -5.25
N THR A 292 10.79 16.29 -6.29
CA THR A 292 10.51 15.91 -7.68
C THR A 292 11.18 14.60 -8.02
N LEU A 293 10.40 13.61 -8.44
CA LEU A 293 10.92 12.32 -8.91
C LEU A 293 11.51 12.48 -10.32
N PRO A 294 12.71 11.93 -10.57
CA PRO A 294 13.35 12.06 -11.87
C PRO A 294 12.48 11.47 -12.99
N ALA A 295 12.58 12.06 -14.18
CA ALA A 295 12.05 11.46 -15.41
C ALA A 295 12.84 10.17 -15.74
N ARG A 296 12.34 9.35 -16.67
CA ARG A 296 13.05 8.12 -17.04
C ARG A 296 14.44 8.47 -17.57
N ARG A 297 15.41 7.59 -17.34
CA ARG A 297 16.76 7.73 -17.94
C ARG A 297 16.69 7.84 -19.47
N GLN A 298 15.73 7.18 -20.14
CA GLN A 298 15.54 7.32 -21.59
C GLN A 298 15.13 8.75 -22.02
N ASP A 299 14.27 9.42 -21.25
CA ASP A 299 13.73 10.77 -21.59
C ASP A 299 14.82 11.86 -21.57
N THR A 300 15.89 11.63 -20.79
CA THR A 300 17.03 12.56 -20.70
C THR A 300 18.01 12.49 -21.88
N ILE A 301 17.91 11.46 -22.73
CA ILE A 301 18.78 11.30 -23.90
C ILE A 301 18.14 11.97 -25.14
N ASP A 302 16.82 11.88 -25.30
CA ASP A 302 16.12 12.48 -26.45
C ASP A 302 15.98 14.01 -26.35
N SER A 303 16.07 14.59 -25.15
CA SER A 303 16.08 16.04 -24.94
C SER A 303 17.41 16.72 -25.30
N LYS A 304 18.50 15.96 -25.53
CA LYS A 304 19.81 16.50 -25.96
C LYS A 304 20.07 16.45 -27.47
N LYS A 305 19.09 16.09 -28.29
CA LYS A 305 19.22 16.08 -29.77
C LYS A 305 18.77 17.36 -30.47
N TYR A 306 18.36 18.40 -29.74
CA TYR A 306 18.02 19.70 -30.31
C TYR A 306 18.63 20.84 -29.49
N LEU A 307 19.94 21.00 -29.58
CA LEU A 307 20.67 22.26 -29.35
C LEU A 307 21.88 22.31 -30.28
#